data_AF-A0A519X5V0-F1
#
_entry.id   AF-A0A519X5V0-F1
#
_cell.length_a   1.000
_cell.length_b   1.000
_cell.length_c   1.000
_cell.angle_alpha   90.00
_cell.angle_beta   90.00
_cell.angle_gamma   90.00
#
_symmetry.space_group_name_H-M   'P 1'
#
loop_
_entity.id
_entity.type
_entity.pdbx_description
1 polymer ?
#
loop_
_entity_poly.entity_id
_entity_poly.type
_entity_poly.pdbx_seq_one_letter_code
_entity_poly.pdbx_strand_id
1 'polypeptide(L)'
;MFISRLQKRLNNTSISRKLYFTIGFTALLVTVELCTLWFSITTLSAVRSYVGGEGLWSKAQKDAIMNLREYAYSHNEKDYLAFQQFLEVPYGDKAGRIELQKANPDYDVVRENLLKGRNHPEDIDGMGKLLRRFHNVFYLKKAFTAWAKAEPALDELVAIAKKLHHLVVAKAPKEEIAVLLEEVDRLNIEITKLEDNFSLSLGEGARWLENLVLKTVLALSLTIGITSVLIAISIN
;
A
#
# COMPACT_ATOMS: atom_id res chain seq x y z
N MET A 1 -50.08 -14.27 8.82
CA MET A 1 -50.54 -14.99 7.61
C MET A 1 -49.40 -15.42 6.66
N PHE A 2 -48.31 -14.64 6.53
CA PHE A 2 -47.14 -15.02 5.71
C PHE A 2 -46.33 -16.19 6.30
N ILE A 3 -46.12 -16.18 7.62
CA ILE A 3 -45.36 -17.20 8.37
C ILE A 3 -46.03 -18.57 8.28
N SER A 4 -47.37 -18.65 8.41
CA SER A 4 -48.10 -19.91 8.31
C SER A 4 -48.11 -20.51 6.89
N ARG A 5 -48.08 -19.67 5.84
CA ARG A 5 -47.94 -20.11 4.45
C ARG A 5 -46.52 -20.61 4.14
N LEU A 6 -45.49 -20.00 4.73
CA LEU A 6 -44.10 -20.47 4.63
C LEU A 6 -43.91 -21.83 5.30
N GLN A 7 -44.42 -21.99 6.53
CA GLN A 7 -44.41 -23.26 7.26
C GLN A 7 -45.08 -24.39 6.48
N LYS A 8 -46.26 -24.14 5.89
CA LYS A 8 -46.99 -25.15 5.11
C LYS A 8 -46.23 -25.58 3.84
N ARG A 9 -45.54 -24.66 3.16
CA ARG A 9 -44.68 -24.98 2.00
C ARG A 9 -43.42 -25.76 2.40
N LEU A 10 -42.80 -25.41 3.53
CA LEU A 10 -41.65 -26.12 4.06
C LEU A 10 -42.03 -27.55 4.46
N ASN A 11 -43.16 -27.78 5.13
CA ASN A 11 -43.59 -29.14 5.51
C ASN A 11 -43.95 -30.04 4.30
N ASN A 12 -44.37 -29.47 3.16
CA ASN A 12 -44.72 -30.23 1.96
C ASN A 12 -43.52 -30.60 1.05
N THR A 13 -42.29 -30.25 1.44
CA THR A 13 -41.08 -30.61 0.66
C THR A 13 -40.41 -31.85 1.22
N SER A 14 -39.99 -32.77 0.35
CA SER A 14 -39.26 -33.99 0.74
C SER A 14 -38.01 -33.65 1.55
N ILE A 15 -37.77 -34.43 2.60
CA ILE A 15 -36.58 -34.33 3.49
C ILE A 15 -35.29 -34.32 2.68
N SER A 16 -35.18 -35.17 1.65
CA SER A 16 -34.00 -35.22 0.77
C SER A 16 -33.78 -33.91 0.02
N ARG A 17 -34.84 -33.25 -0.47
CA ARG A 17 -34.72 -31.97 -1.20
C ARG A 17 -34.30 -30.84 -0.25
N LYS A 18 -34.81 -30.82 0.99
CA LYS A 18 -34.36 -29.89 2.03
C LYS A 18 -32.88 -30.09 2.37
N LEU A 19 -32.45 -31.35 2.50
CA LEU A 19 -31.07 -31.70 2.80
C LEU A 19 -30.11 -31.27 1.69
N TYR A 20 -30.40 -31.59 0.42
CA TYR A 20 -29.56 -31.17 -0.71
C TYR A 20 -29.46 -29.64 -0.86
N PHE A 21 -30.59 -28.93 -0.69
CA PHE A 21 -30.59 -27.47 -0.71
C PHE A 21 -29.71 -26.90 0.40
N THR A 22 -29.79 -27.46 1.61
CA THR A 22 -29.00 -27.04 2.77
C THR A 22 -27.52 -27.22 2.52
N ILE A 23 -27.11 -28.43 2.10
CA ILE A 23 -25.71 -28.75 1.84
C ILE A 23 -25.17 -27.83 0.74
N GLY A 24 -25.92 -27.63 -0.35
CA GLY A 24 -25.53 -26.73 -1.43
C GLY A 24 -25.41 -25.28 -0.98
N PHE A 25 -26.37 -24.78 -0.18
CA PHE A 25 -26.36 -23.42 0.33
C PHE A 25 -25.22 -23.18 1.34
N THR A 26 -25.01 -24.09 2.28
CA THR A 26 -23.89 -24.03 3.22
C THR A 26 -22.56 -24.11 2.50
N ALA A 27 -22.39 -25.02 1.54
CA ALA A 27 -21.17 -25.12 0.73
C ALA A 27 -20.89 -23.83 -0.05
N LEU A 28 -21.94 -23.19 -0.60
CA LEU A 28 -21.83 -21.88 -1.24
C LEU A 28 -21.36 -20.81 -0.26
N LEU A 29 -21.99 -20.70 0.92
CA LEU A 29 -21.61 -19.70 1.93
C LEU A 29 -20.17 -19.90 2.43
N VAL A 30 -19.76 -21.14 2.70
CA VAL A 30 -18.38 -21.46 3.08
C VAL A 30 -17.41 -21.08 1.96
N THR A 31 -17.76 -21.34 0.70
CA THR A 31 -16.92 -20.93 -0.44
C THR A 31 -16.76 -19.41 -0.50
N VAL A 32 -17.85 -18.66 -0.32
CA VAL A 32 -17.82 -17.19 -0.28
C VAL A 32 -16.98 -16.68 0.90
N GLU A 33 -17.09 -17.31 2.06
CA GLU A 33 -16.30 -16.98 3.26
C GLU A 33 -14.80 -17.20 3.01
N LEU A 34 -14.41 -18.36 2.46
CA LEU A 34 -13.01 -18.65 2.10
C LEU A 34 -12.48 -17.68 1.03
N CYS A 35 -13.27 -17.35 0.01
CA CYS A 35 -12.88 -16.36 -0.99
C CYS A 35 -12.71 -14.96 -0.36
N THR A 36 -13.56 -14.59 0.59
CA THR A 36 -13.49 -13.31 1.30
C THR A 36 -12.22 -13.24 2.16
N LEU A 37 -11.89 -14.32 2.87
CA LEU A 37 -10.66 -14.43 3.66
C LEU A 37 -9.41 -14.37 2.77
N TRP A 38 -9.38 -15.13 1.68
CA TRP A 38 -8.28 -15.11 0.72
C TRP A 38 -8.07 -13.71 0.13
N PHE A 39 -9.16 -13.04 -0.27
CA PHE A 39 -9.12 -11.68 -0.78
C PHE A 39 -8.57 -10.69 0.28
N SER A 40 -9.02 -10.82 1.53
CA SER A 40 -8.56 -9.99 2.64
C SER A 40 -7.06 -10.16 2.89
N ILE A 41 -6.60 -11.40 3.04
CA ILE A 41 -5.19 -11.71 3.33
C ILE A 41 -4.28 -11.19 2.23
N THR A 42 -4.63 -11.43 0.96
CA THR A 42 -3.83 -10.97 -0.18
C THR A 42 -3.80 -9.44 -0.29
N THR A 43 -4.93 -8.77 -0.03
CA THR A 43 -5.03 -7.30 -0.06
C THR A 43 -4.26 -6.67 1.11
N LEU A 44 -4.41 -7.17 2.33
CA LEU A 44 -3.69 -6.68 3.51
C LEU A 44 -2.18 -6.94 3.40
N SER A 45 -1.77 -8.07 2.83
CA SER A 45 -0.36 -8.33 2.54
C SER A 45 0.21 -7.28 1.58
N ALA A 46 -0.51 -6.95 0.49
CA ALA A 46 -0.07 -5.91 -0.43
C ALA A 46 -0.01 -4.52 0.22
N VAL A 47 -0.95 -4.17 1.10
CA VAL A 47 -0.90 -2.91 1.87
C VAL A 47 0.32 -2.89 2.79
N ARG A 48 0.61 -3.98 3.50
CA ARG A 48 1.82 -4.14 4.31
C ARG A 48 3.08 -3.94 3.47
N SER A 49 3.12 -4.47 2.26
CA SER A 49 4.26 -4.28 1.34
C SER A 49 4.46 -2.83 0.94
N TYR A 50 3.39 -2.06 0.71
CA TYR A 50 3.51 -0.61 0.47
C TYR A 50 4.02 0.16 1.69
N VAL A 51 3.59 -0.20 2.90
CA VAL A 51 4.13 0.41 4.14
C VAL A 51 5.61 0.05 4.31
N GLY A 52 6.00 -1.19 4.00
CA GLY A 52 7.40 -1.61 3.99
C GLY A 52 8.23 -0.85 2.94
N GLY A 53 7.69 -0.68 1.73
CA GLY A 53 8.29 0.09 0.65
C GLY A 53 8.49 1.55 1.00
N GLU A 54 7.48 2.22 1.59
CA GLU A 54 7.65 3.59 2.12
C GLU A 54 8.74 3.65 3.19
N GLY A 55 8.82 2.67 4.09
CA GLY A 55 9.91 2.62 5.06
C GLY A 55 11.30 2.50 4.43
N LEU A 56 11.44 1.87 3.25
CA LEU A 56 12.69 1.83 2.48
C LEU A 56 12.96 3.16 1.77
N TRP A 57 11.91 3.73 1.18
CA TRP A 57 11.91 5.03 0.51
C TRP A 57 12.41 6.13 1.45
N SER A 58 11.80 6.23 2.63
CA SER A 58 12.10 7.25 3.63
C SER A 58 13.50 7.08 4.21
N LYS A 59 13.95 5.85 4.49
CA LYS A 59 15.34 5.60 4.90
C LYS A 59 16.35 6.05 3.85
N ALA A 60 16.12 5.68 2.59
CA ALA A 60 17.00 6.08 1.51
C ALA A 60 17.04 7.61 1.35
N GLN A 61 15.88 8.28 1.48
CA GLN A 61 15.80 9.73 1.47
C GLN A 61 16.59 10.38 2.63
N LYS A 62 16.47 9.86 3.85
CA LYS A 62 17.25 10.35 5.02
C LYS A 62 18.75 10.10 4.85
N ASP A 63 19.13 8.91 4.38
CA ASP A 63 20.53 8.57 4.12
C ASP A 63 21.12 9.46 3.03
N ALA A 64 20.34 9.81 2.00
CA ALA A 64 20.76 10.78 0.99
C ALA A 64 21.07 12.13 1.64
N ILE A 65 20.14 12.70 2.41
CA ILE A 65 20.35 13.99 3.08
C ILE A 65 21.56 13.95 4.04
N MET A 66 21.73 12.86 4.78
CA MET A 66 22.87 12.69 5.68
C MET A 66 24.19 12.76 4.92
N ASN A 67 24.30 12.05 3.78
CA ASN A 67 25.51 12.08 2.95
C ASN A 67 25.72 13.45 2.29
N LEU A 68 24.65 14.15 1.89
CA LEU A 68 24.76 15.51 1.36
C LEU A 68 25.27 16.50 2.40
N ARG A 69 24.83 16.35 3.66
CA ARG A 69 25.34 17.15 4.78
C ARG A 69 26.80 16.84 5.06
N GLU A 70 27.19 15.58 5.09
CA GLU A 70 28.59 15.19 5.28
C GLU A 70 29.47 15.80 4.17
N TYR A 71 29.02 15.68 2.91
CA TYR A 71 29.69 16.28 1.76
C TYR A 71 29.93 17.79 1.90
N ALA A 72 28.96 18.52 2.45
CA ALA A 72 29.09 19.96 2.69
C ALA A 72 30.22 20.33 3.67
N TYR A 73 30.64 19.41 4.54
CA TYR A 73 31.75 19.61 5.48
C TYR A 73 33.04 18.96 5.01
N SER A 74 32.96 17.73 4.52
CA SER A 74 34.10 16.90 4.12
C SER A 74 34.70 17.34 2.78
N HIS A 75 33.86 17.92 1.91
CA HIS A 75 34.13 18.18 0.49
C HIS A 75 34.59 16.93 -0.28
N ASN A 76 34.33 15.74 0.24
CA ASN A 76 34.74 14.48 -0.34
C ASN A 76 33.67 13.99 -1.32
N GLU A 77 34.03 13.90 -2.60
CA GLU A 77 33.11 13.52 -3.67
C GLU A 77 32.38 12.19 -3.45
N LYS A 78 32.95 11.27 -2.66
CA LYS A 78 32.29 10.01 -2.28
C LYS A 78 30.95 10.23 -1.59
N ASP A 79 30.84 11.28 -0.77
CA ASP A 79 29.63 11.57 -0.01
C ASP A 79 28.53 12.14 -0.94
N TYR A 80 28.92 12.94 -1.94
CA TYR A 80 28.00 13.41 -2.97
C TYR A 80 27.49 12.27 -3.86
N LEU A 81 28.39 11.36 -4.27
CA LEU A 81 28.01 10.16 -5.02
C LEU A 81 27.08 9.25 -4.21
N ALA A 82 27.33 9.10 -2.90
CA ALA A 82 26.44 8.35 -2.02
C ALA A 82 25.04 8.99 -1.94
N PHE A 83 24.95 10.32 -1.83
CA PHE A 83 23.67 11.04 -1.93
C PHE A 83 22.90 10.67 -3.20
N GLN A 84 23.57 10.68 -4.37
CA GLN A 84 22.95 10.33 -5.64
C GLN A 84 22.49 8.86 -5.67
N GLN A 85 23.32 7.95 -5.15
CA GLN A 85 23.00 6.53 -5.11
C GLN A 85 21.78 6.22 -4.24
N PHE A 86 21.65 6.88 -3.07
CA PHE A 86 20.48 6.68 -2.22
C PHE A 86 19.19 7.18 -2.87
N LEU A 87 19.25 8.20 -3.74
CA LEU A 87 18.10 8.67 -4.49
C LEU A 87 17.62 7.70 -5.58
N GLU A 88 18.42 6.71 -5.98
CA GLU A 88 17.96 5.68 -6.93
C GLU A 88 16.76 4.88 -6.41
N VAL A 89 16.66 4.71 -5.08
CA VAL A 89 15.54 4.01 -4.44
C VAL A 89 14.22 4.76 -4.67
N PRO A 90 14.05 6.02 -4.23
CA PRO A 90 12.80 6.74 -4.43
C PRO A 90 12.47 6.99 -5.92
N TYR A 91 13.48 7.14 -6.78
CA TYR A 91 13.26 7.27 -8.22
C TYR A 91 12.84 5.94 -8.88
N GLY A 92 13.37 4.80 -8.41
CA GLY A 92 12.91 3.47 -8.81
C GLY A 92 11.43 3.27 -8.49
N ASP A 93 11.01 3.60 -7.26
CA ASP A 93 9.60 3.49 -6.89
C ASP A 93 8.69 4.41 -7.72
N LYS A 94 9.12 5.66 -7.97
CA LYS A 94 8.42 6.61 -8.85
C LYS A 94 8.23 6.04 -10.26
N ALA A 95 9.29 5.46 -10.84
CA ALA A 95 9.23 4.87 -12.18
C ALA A 95 8.25 3.68 -12.24
N GLY A 96 8.30 2.78 -11.24
CA GLY A 96 7.37 1.66 -11.14
C GLY A 96 5.91 2.10 -10.99
N ARG A 97 5.66 3.13 -10.17
CA ARG A 97 4.33 3.74 -9.96
C ARG A 97 3.78 4.34 -11.26
N ILE A 98 4.59 5.10 -11.99
CA ILE A 98 4.19 5.72 -13.26
C ILE A 98 3.85 4.66 -14.30
N GLU A 99 4.66 3.59 -14.39
CA GLU A 99 4.38 2.47 -15.29
C GLU A 99 3.01 1.83 -14.98
N LEU A 100 2.73 1.54 -13.70
CA LEU A 100 1.45 0.98 -13.25
C LEU A 100 0.22 1.86 -13.59
N GLN A 101 0.42 3.17 -13.75
CA GLN A 101 -0.64 4.13 -14.07
C GLN A 101 -0.97 4.19 -15.57
N LYS A 102 -0.14 3.62 -16.45
CA LYS A 102 -0.44 3.54 -17.89
C LYS A 102 -1.68 2.68 -18.13
N ALA A 103 -2.38 2.91 -19.25
CA ALA A 103 -3.54 2.10 -19.62
C ALA A 103 -3.18 0.60 -19.70
N ASN A 104 -2.07 0.29 -20.38
CA ASN A 104 -1.46 -1.02 -20.47
C ASN A 104 -0.03 -0.99 -19.87
N PRO A 105 0.14 -1.34 -18.59
CA PRO A 105 1.44 -1.34 -17.94
C PRO A 105 2.30 -2.53 -18.40
N ASP A 106 3.59 -2.29 -18.58
CA ASP A 106 4.58 -3.36 -18.74
C ASP A 106 5.05 -3.84 -17.36
N TYR A 107 4.64 -5.05 -16.98
CA TYR A 107 4.94 -5.60 -15.65
C TYR A 107 6.42 -5.96 -15.46
N ASP A 108 7.18 -6.21 -16.53
CA ASP A 108 8.61 -6.44 -16.42
C ASP A 108 9.32 -5.11 -16.06
N VAL A 109 8.89 -4.00 -16.67
CA VAL A 109 9.36 -2.65 -16.33
C VAL A 109 8.95 -2.27 -14.90
N VAL A 110 7.72 -2.58 -14.47
CA VAL A 110 7.29 -2.36 -13.08
C VAL A 110 8.22 -3.11 -12.13
N ARG A 111 8.48 -4.39 -12.41
CA ARG A 111 9.30 -5.25 -11.56
C ARG A 111 10.73 -4.73 -11.46
N GLU A 112 11.34 -4.39 -12.59
CA GLU A 112 12.70 -3.82 -12.62
C GLU A 112 12.81 -2.57 -11.73
N ASN A 113 11.84 -1.65 -11.85
CA ASN A 113 11.89 -0.38 -11.13
C ASN A 113 11.57 -0.51 -9.64
N LEU A 114 10.60 -1.34 -9.25
CA LEU A 114 10.31 -1.59 -7.83
C LEU A 114 11.43 -2.37 -7.13
N LEU A 115 12.22 -3.18 -7.85
CA LEU A 115 13.45 -3.78 -7.33
C LEU A 115 14.55 -2.73 -7.09
N LYS A 116 14.68 -1.71 -7.95
CA LYS A 116 15.56 -0.55 -7.68
C LYS A 116 15.11 0.22 -6.44
N GLY A 117 13.80 0.31 -6.23
CA GLY A 117 13.17 0.75 -4.97
C GLY A 117 13.38 -0.18 -3.76
N ARG A 118 14.18 -1.25 -3.92
CA ARG A 118 14.51 -2.24 -2.89
C ARG A 118 13.30 -3.03 -2.35
N ASN A 119 12.17 -2.99 -3.04
CA ASN A 119 11.01 -3.79 -2.65
C ASN A 119 11.30 -5.29 -2.79
N HIS A 120 10.66 -6.09 -1.94
CA HIS A 120 10.84 -7.54 -1.97
C HIS A 120 10.24 -8.13 -3.26
N PRO A 121 10.95 -9.01 -3.99
CA PRO A 121 10.48 -9.55 -5.28
C PRO A 121 9.07 -10.17 -5.23
N GLU A 122 8.76 -10.90 -4.16
CA GLU A 122 7.47 -11.59 -3.97
C GLU A 122 6.31 -10.64 -3.65
N ASP A 123 6.61 -9.41 -3.27
CA ASP A 123 5.59 -8.42 -2.89
C ASP A 123 5.15 -7.56 -4.09
N ILE A 124 5.99 -7.44 -5.13
CA ILE A 124 5.81 -6.57 -6.30
C ILE A 124 4.49 -6.84 -7.02
N ASP A 125 4.17 -8.11 -7.28
CA ASP A 125 2.93 -8.47 -7.98
C ASP A 125 1.69 -8.05 -7.20
N GLY A 126 1.72 -8.25 -5.87
CA GLY A 126 0.66 -7.84 -4.97
C GLY A 126 0.49 -6.33 -4.95
N MET A 127 1.60 -5.60 -4.85
CA MET A 127 1.63 -4.13 -4.90
C MET A 127 1.03 -3.60 -6.21
N GLY A 128 1.43 -4.17 -7.36
CA GLY A 128 0.92 -3.79 -8.66
C GLY A 128 -0.59 -4.03 -8.81
N LYS A 129 -1.08 -5.21 -8.40
CA LYS A 129 -2.51 -5.55 -8.42
C LYS A 129 -3.33 -4.63 -7.52
N LEU A 130 -2.82 -4.31 -6.33
CA LEU A 130 -3.50 -3.44 -5.38
C LEU A 130 -3.69 -2.03 -5.97
N LEU A 131 -2.61 -1.42 -6.48
CA LEU A 131 -2.68 -0.07 -7.05
C LEU A 131 -3.62 -0.06 -8.26
N ARG A 132 -3.48 -1.00 -9.20
CA ARG A 132 -4.33 -1.07 -10.39
C ARG A 132 -5.81 -1.17 -10.04
N ARG A 133 -6.17 -2.08 -9.14
CA ARG A 133 -7.57 -2.38 -8.82
C ARG A 133 -8.22 -1.34 -7.90
N PHE A 134 -7.45 -0.74 -6.99
CA PHE A 134 -7.99 0.04 -5.89
C PHE A 134 -7.46 1.48 -5.80
N HIS A 135 -6.74 2.00 -6.81
CA HIS A 135 -6.25 3.39 -6.82
C HIS A 135 -7.34 4.45 -6.57
N ASN A 136 -8.59 4.17 -6.90
CA ASN A 136 -9.72 5.09 -6.67
C ASN A 136 -10.37 4.97 -5.29
N VAL A 137 -10.03 3.95 -4.50
CA VAL A 137 -10.51 3.82 -3.12
C VAL A 137 -9.93 4.97 -2.30
N PHE A 138 -10.78 5.64 -1.52
CA PHE A 138 -10.45 6.87 -0.79
C PHE A 138 -9.08 6.81 -0.08
N TYR A 139 -8.84 5.78 0.71
CA TYR A 139 -7.59 5.62 1.48
C TYR A 139 -6.34 5.48 0.60
N LEU A 140 -6.41 4.64 -0.46
CA LEU A 140 -5.29 4.47 -1.38
C LEU A 140 -5.09 5.74 -2.21
N LYS A 141 -6.16 6.34 -2.73
CA LYS A 141 -6.08 7.60 -3.47
C LYS A 141 -5.39 8.68 -2.63
N LYS A 142 -5.76 8.81 -1.35
CA LYS A 142 -5.14 9.75 -0.40
C LYS A 142 -3.66 9.44 -0.21
N ALA A 143 -3.29 8.17 0.01
CA ALA A 143 -1.91 7.74 0.14
C ALA A 143 -1.09 8.08 -1.12
N PHE A 144 -1.46 7.55 -2.29
CA PHE A 144 -0.71 7.77 -3.53
C PHE A 144 -0.67 9.24 -3.97
N THR A 145 -1.66 10.06 -3.56
CA THR A 145 -1.59 11.52 -3.76
C THR A 145 -0.53 12.16 -2.87
N ALA A 146 -0.41 11.75 -1.60
CA ALA A 146 0.65 12.22 -0.71
C ALA A 146 2.04 11.83 -1.25
N TRP A 147 2.18 10.59 -1.72
CA TRP A 147 3.42 10.13 -2.33
C TRP A 147 3.77 10.92 -3.60
N ALA A 148 2.83 11.12 -4.53
CA ALA A 148 3.07 11.91 -5.73
C ALA A 148 3.45 13.38 -5.42
N LYS A 149 2.99 13.94 -4.30
CA LYS A 149 3.38 15.28 -3.84
C LYS A 149 4.78 15.35 -3.24
N ALA A 150 5.37 14.23 -2.81
CA ALA A 150 6.74 14.20 -2.32
C ALA A 150 7.77 14.29 -3.46
N GLU A 151 7.37 13.94 -4.69
CA GLU A 151 8.27 13.92 -5.84
C GLU A 151 8.80 15.31 -6.24
N PRO A 152 7.98 16.38 -6.32
CA PRO A 152 8.50 17.74 -6.53
C PRO A 152 9.50 18.19 -5.46
N ALA A 153 9.27 17.85 -4.19
CA ALA A 153 10.18 18.18 -3.09
C ALA A 153 11.51 17.44 -3.21
N LEU A 154 11.49 16.19 -3.70
CA LEU A 154 12.70 15.43 -4.01
C LEU A 154 13.49 16.05 -5.18
N ASP A 155 12.78 16.50 -6.22
CA ASP A 155 13.39 17.17 -7.37
C ASP A 155 14.01 18.54 -6.96
N GLU A 156 13.38 19.27 -6.03
CA GLU A 156 13.96 20.48 -5.42
C GLU A 156 15.22 20.17 -4.59
N LEU A 157 15.20 19.08 -3.80
CA LEU A 157 16.37 18.63 -3.04
C LEU A 157 17.56 18.35 -3.96
N VAL A 158 17.33 17.70 -5.11
CA VAL A 158 18.38 17.45 -6.11
C VAL A 158 18.92 18.75 -6.71
N ALA A 159 18.05 19.73 -6.98
CA ALA A 159 18.47 21.03 -7.48
C ALA A 159 19.35 21.78 -6.45
N ILE A 160 18.98 21.76 -5.17
CA ILE A 160 19.78 22.34 -4.09
C ILE A 160 21.11 21.61 -3.94
N ALA A 161 21.11 20.28 -3.97
CA ALA A 161 22.32 19.47 -3.89
C ALA A 161 23.32 19.79 -5.01
N LYS A 162 22.83 20.03 -6.24
CA LYS A 162 23.68 20.47 -7.37
C LYS A 162 24.28 21.86 -7.14
N LYS A 163 23.50 22.81 -6.60
CA LYS A 163 24.02 24.15 -6.24
C LYS A 163 25.08 24.04 -5.14
N LEU A 164 24.83 23.25 -4.12
CA LEU A 164 25.74 23.00 -3.01
C LEU A 164 27.06 22.40 -3.52
N HIS A 165 26.99 21.40 -4.40
CA HIS A 165 28.16 20.82 -5.06
C HIS A 165 28.96 21.86 -5.86
N HIS A 166 28.30 22.73 -6.63
CA HIS A 166 28.98 23.82 -7.33
C HIS A 166 29.70 24.78 -6.36
N LEU A 167 29.07 25.16 -5.24
CA LEU A 167 29.68 26.01 -4.22
C LEU A 167 30.90 25.36 -3.56
N VAL A 168 30.81 24.08 -3.22
CA VAL A 168 31.91 23.30 -2.65
C VAL A 168 33.11 23.25 -3.61
N VAL A 169 32.86 22.94 -4.88
CA VAL A 169 33.91 22.91 -5.93
C VAL A 169 34.53 24.28 -6.16
N ALA A 170 33.72 25.35 -6.14
CA ALA A 170 34.17 26.72 -6.25
C ALA A 170 34.88 27.24 -4.99
N LYS A 171 34.95 26.46 -3.91
CA LYS A 171 35.48 26.85 -2.60
C LYS A 171 34.80 28.11 -2.05
N ALA A 172 33.48 28.19 -2.21
CA ALA A 172 32.67 29.28 -1.71
C ALA A 172 32.75 29.39 -0.17
N PRO A 173 32.43 30.57 0.40
CA PRO A 173 32.32 30.74 1.84
C PRO A 173 31.36 29.75 2.49
N LYS A 174 31.65 29.36 3.73
CA LYS A 174 30.85 28.38 4.48
C LYS A 174 29.42 28.88 4.73
N GLU A 175 29.25 30.19 4.79
CA GLU A 175 27.97 30.87 4.99
C GLU A 175 27.01 30.60 3.81
N GLU A 176 27.52 30.56 2.58
CA GLU A 176 26.70 30.26 1.40
C GLU A 176 26.26 28.78 1.37
N ILE A 177 27.14 27.87 1.81
CA ILE A 177 26.82 26.45 1.96
C ILE A 177 25.78 26.25 3.08
N ALA A 178 25.92 26.96 4.20
CA ALA A 178 25.01 26.90 5.33
C ALA A 178 23.57 27.28 4.94
N VAL A 179 23.41 28.33 4.12
CA VAL A 179 22.09 28.74 3.60
C VAL A 179 21.42 27.60 2.82
N LEU A 180 22.16 26.89 1.97
CA LEU A 180 21.60 25.75 1.23
C LEU A 180 21.25 24.56 2.14
N LEU A 181 22.03 24.33 3.20
CA LEU A 181 21.73 23.28 4.17
C LEU A 181 20.43 23.58 4.95
N GLU A 182 20.15 24.86 5.26
CA GLU A 182 18.86 25.25 5.85
C GLU A 182 17.68 24.93 4.91
N GLU A 183 17.85 25.08 3.60
CA GLU A 183 16.84 24.69 2.61
C GLU A 183 16.64 23.17 2.55
N VAL A 184 17.74 22.40 2.63
CA VAL A 184 17.68 20.93 2.72
C VAL A 184 16.87 20.50 3.96
N ASP A 185 17.06 21.19 5.08
CA ASP A 185 16.37 20.89 6.34
C ASP A 185 14.88 21.20 6.28
N ARG A 186 14.52 22.33 5.64
CA ARG A 186 13.13 22.67 5.34
C ARG A 186 12.45 21.59 4.50
N LEU A 187 13.09 21.15 3.41
CA LEU A 187 12.57 20.10 2.54
C LEU A 187 12.45 18.76 3.25
N ASN A 188 13.43 18.41 4.10
CA ASN A 188 13.38 17.19 4.89
C ASN A 188 12.12 17.12 5.76
N ILE A 189 11.76 18.23 6.41
CA ILE A 189 10.55 18.33 7.24
C ILE A 189 9.28 18.22 6.38
N GLU A 190 9.27 18.84 5.20
CA GLU A 190 8.13 18.76 4.28
C GLU A 190 7.92 17.34 3.75
N ILE A 191 8.99 16.70 3.29
CA ILE A 191 8.97 15.33 2.79
C ILE A 191 8.50 14.38 3.89
N THR A 192 8.98 14.50 5.12
CA THR A 192 8.51 13.65 6.23
C THR A 192 7.02 13.78 6.52
N LYS A 193 6.44 14.98 6.40
CA LYS A 193 4.98 15.11 6.53
C LYS A 193 4.24 14.33 5.43
N LEU A 194 4.81 14.21 4.22
CA LEU A 194 4.21 13.49 3.11
C LEU A 194 4.39 11.97 3.26
N GLU A 195 5.56 11.52 3.72
CA GLU A 195 5.87 10.14 4.15
C GLU A 195 4.85 9.68 5.22
N ASP A 196 4.70 10.46 6.28
CA ASP A 196 3.76 10.17 7.37
C ASP A 196 2.31 10.10 6.86
N ASN A 197 1.90 11.06 6.02
CA ASN A 197 0.56 11.07 5.45
C ASN A 197 0.29 9.84 4.56
N PHE A 198 1.30 9.35 3.85
CA PHE A 198 1.20 8.12 3.06
C PHE A 198 0.93 6.91 3.97
N SER A 199 1.81 6.69 4.95
CA SER A 199 1.74 5.52 5.83
C SER A 199 0.52 5.55 6.76
N LEU A 200 0.12 6.72 7.26
CA LEU A 200 -1.12 6.89 8.00
C LEU A 200 -2.35 6.53 7.15
N SER A 201 -2.40 7.01 5.89
CA SER A 201 -3.54 6.76 5.00
C SER A 201 -3.69 5.29 4.63
N LEU A 202 -2.58 4.59 4.39
CA LEU A 202 -2.59 3.13 4.17
C LEU A 202 -2.99 2.37 5.44
N GLY A 203 -2.48 2.78 6.61
CA GLY A 203 -2.87 2.19 7.89
C GLY A 203 -4.36 2.35 8.18
N GLU A 204 -4.94 3.52 7.89
CA GLU A 204 -6.39 3.76 7.99
C GLU A 204 -7.17 2.83 7.06
N GLY A 205 -6.71 2.68 5.81
CA GLY A 205 -7.31 1.78 4.83
C GLY A 205 -7.25 0.31 5.24
N ALA A 206 -6.12 -0.15 5.79
CA ALA A 206 -5.94 -1.51 6.31
C ALA A 206 -6.93 -1.80 7.44
N ARG A 207 -6.98 -0.93 8.46
CA ARG A 207 -7.90 -1.08 9.60
C ARG A 207 -9.37 -1.05 9.17
N TRP A 208 -9.70 -0.21 8.19
CA TRP A 208 -11.05 -0.19 7.62
C TRP A 208 -11.39 -1.53 6.95
N LEU A 209 -10.48 -2.08 6.14
CA LEU A 209 -10.67 -3.34 5.43
C LEU A 209 -10.78 -4.51 6.42
N GLU A 210 -9.90 -4.57 7.43
CA GLU A 210 -9.95 -5.58 8.50
C GLU A 210 -11.32 -5.59 9.20
N ASN A 211 -11.82 -4.43 9.61
CA ASN A 211 -13.11 -4.31 10.27
C ASN A 211 -14.27 -4.73 9.35
N LEU A 212 -14.22 -4.38 8.07
CA LEU A 212 -15.23 -4.76 7.08
C LEU A 212 -15.26 -6.28 6.88
N VAL A 213 -14.08 -6.89 6.69
CA VAL A 213 -13.94 -8.33 6.49
C VAL A 213 -14.39 -9.09 7.73
N LEU A 214 -13.97 -8.67 8.92
CA LEU A 214 -14.35 -9.32 10.17
C LEU A 214 -15.88 -9.35 10.35
N LYS A 215 -16.55 -8.21 10.15
CA LYS A 215 -18.03 -8.13 10.21
C LYS A 215 -18.68 -9.03 9.17
N THR A 216 -18.13 -9.08 7.97
CA THR A 216 -18.66 -9.90 6.86
C THR A 216 -18.53 -11.38 7.17
N VAL A 217 -17.35 -11.83 7.62
CA VAL A 217 -17.10 -13.22 8.01
C VAL A 217 -18.01 -13.61 9.16
N LEU A 218 -18.09 -12.82 10.24
CA LEU A 218 -19.00 -13.09 11.36
C LEU A 218 -20.47 -13.20 10.92
N ALA A 219 -20.93 -12.32 10.03
CA ALA A 219 -22.29 -12.39 9.51
C ALA A 219 -22.53 -13.66 8.68
N LEU A 220 -21.55 -14.08 7.86
CA LEU A 220 -21.61 -15.32 7.10
C LEU A 220 -21.62 -16.54 8.04
N SER A 221 -20.72 -16.61 9.01
CA SER A 221 -20.66 -17.74 9.96
C SER A 221 -21.94 -17.85 10.79
N LEU A 222 -22.50 -16.72 11.25
CA LEU A 222 -23.80 -16.69 11.95
C LEU A 222 -24.93 -17.16 11.04
N THR A 223 -24.94 -16.73 9.78
CA THR A 223 -25.93 -17.18 8.79
C THR A 223 -25.84 -18.68 8.59
N ILE A 224 -24.65 -19.24 8.39
CA ILE A 224 -24.42 -20.68 8.27
C ILE A 224 -24.96 -21.42 9.50
N GLY A 225 -24.60 -20.96 10.71
CA GLY A 225 -25.03 -21.56 11.97
C GLY A 225 -26.55 -21.56 12.15
N ILE A 226 -27.19 -20.40 11.97
CA ILE A 226 -28.65 -20.25 12.10
C ILE A 226 -29.38 -21.12 11.08
N THR A 227 -28.94 -21.10 9.81
CA THR A 227 -29.60 -21.88 8.75
C THR A 227 -29.48 -23.39 9.05
N SER A 228 -28.32 -23.83 9.54
CA SER A 228 -28.09 -25.23 9.94
C SER A 228 -28.99 -25.67 11.10
N VAL A 229 -29.13 -24.84 12.14
CA VAL A 229 -30.01 -25.13 13.30
C VAL A 229 -31.48 -25.16 12.89
N LEU A 230 -31.94 -24.17 12.13
CA LEU A 230 -33.34 -24.10 11.69
C LEU A 230 -33.75 -25.33 10.87
N ILE A 231 -32.83 -25.88 10.08
CA ILE A 231 -33.07 -27.08 9.29
C ILE A 231 -33.02 -28.33 10.16
N ALA A 232 -32.07 -28.45 11.10
CA ALA A 232 -32.07 -29.56 12.05
C ALA A 232 -33.41 -29.66 12.80
N ILE A 233 -33.97 -28.52 13.20
CA ILE A 233 -35.31 -28.44 13.82
C ILE A 233 -36.43 -28.79 12.82
N SER A 234 -36.30 -28.44 11.53
CA SER A 234 -37.32 -28.73 10.51
C SER A 234 -37.32 -30.18 9.99
N ILE A 235 -36.26 -30.94 10.25
CA ILE A 235 -36.14 -32.36 9.84
C ILE A 235 -36.69 -33.28 10.94
N ASN A 236 -36.55 -32.91 12.20
CA ASN A 236 -37.23 -33.54 13.34
C ASN A 236 -38.74 -33.22 13.37
#